data_AF-A0A5K1CC65-F1
#
_entry.id   AF-A0A5K1CC65-F1
#
_cell.length_a   1.000
_cell.length_b   1.000
_cell.length_c   1.000
_cell.angle_alpha   90.00
_cell.angle_beta   90.00
_cell.angle_gamma   90.00
#
_symmetry.space_group_name_H-M   'P 1'
#
loop_
_entity.id
_entity.type
_entity.pdbx_description
1 polymer ?
#
loop_
_entity_poly.entity_id
_entity_poly.type
_entity_poly.pdbx_seq_one_letter_code
_entity_poly.pdbx_strand_id
1 'polypeptide(L)' 'ATVIFGLNALNGRVTLKDGSVGGPWNSSNAEALIRYTIDHRYRIHGWEL' A
#
# COMPACT_ATOMS: atom_id res chain seq x y z
N ALA A 1 -19.18 -8.98 -6.71
CA ALA A 1 -18.02 -8.44 -7.44
C ALA A 1 -16.76 -8.73 -6.65
N THR A 2 -15.66 -9.04 -7.33
CA THR A 2 -14.33 -9.21 -6.70
C THR A 2 -13.66 -7.85 -6.61
N VAL A 3 -13.18 -7.47 -5.42
CA VAL A 3 -12.51 -6.18 -5.17
C VAL A 3 -11.08 -6.45 -4.72
N ILE A 4 -10.12 -5.90 -5.45
CA ILE A 4 -8.68 -5.99 -5.19
C ILE A 4 -8.14 -4.55 -5.20
N PHE A 5 -7.27 -4.20 -4.25
CA PHE A 5 -6.64 -2.89 -4.17
C PHE A 5 -5.13 -2.98 -4.43
N GLY A 6 -4.64 -2.11 -5.32
CA GLY A 6 -3.21 -1.85 -5.47
C GLY A 6 -2.72 -0.89 -4.39
N LEU A 7 -1.68 -1.30 -3.67
CA LEU A 7 -1.02 -0.52 -2.64
C LEU A 7 0.06 0.39 -3.26
N ASN A 8 0.32 1.53 -2.63
CA ASN A 8 1.34 2.45 -3.12
C ASN A 8 2.75 1.93 -2.80
N ALA A 9 3.40 1.27 -3.76
CA ALA A 9 4.76 0.76 -3.67
C ALA A 9 5.84 1.86 -3.47
N LEU A 10 5.52 3.11 -3.81
CA LEU A 10 6.42 4.26 -3.65
C LEU A 10 6.30 4.95 -2.29
N ASN A 11 5.34 4.56 -1.45
CA ASN A 11 5.16 5.19 -0.14
C ASN A 11 6.40 4.99 0.75
N GLY A 12 6.98 6.10 1.22
CA GLY A 12 8.21 6.10 2.02
C GLY A 12 9.49 5.78 1.27
N ARG A 13 9.42 5.52 -0.05
CA ARG A 13 10.62 5.40 -0.88
C ARG A 13 11.27 6.78 -1.04
N VAL A 14 12.58 6.76 -1.32
CA VAL A 14 13.39 7.97 -1.49
C VAL A 14 14.02 7.99 -2.87
N THR A 15 14.16 9.19 -3.44
CA THR A 15 14.93 9.39 -4.67
C THR A 15 16.42 9.29 -4.34
N LEU A 16 17.11 8.41 -5.05
CA LEU A 16 18.56 8.22 -4.95
C LEU A 16 19.30 9.24 -5.82
N LYS A 17 20.61 9.35 -5.64
CA LYS A 17 21.44 10.33 -6.37
C LYS A 17 21.42 10.14 -7.89
N ASP A 18 21.17 8.92 -8.36
CA ASP A 18 21.05 8.57 -9.78
C ASP A 18 19.64 8.78 -10.36
N GLY A 19 18.71 9.31 -9.55
CA GLY A 19 17.32 9.56 -9.95
C GLY A 19 16.41 8.33 -9.83
N SER A 20 16.95 7.16 -9.47
CA SER A 20 16.13 5.98 -9.18
C SER A 20 15.38 6.14 -7.84
N VAL A 21 14.34 5.33 -7.63
CA VAL A 21 13.54 5.35 -6.40
C VAL A 21 13.83 4.06 -5.62
N GLY A 22 14.29 4.21 -4.37
CA GLY A 22 14.74 3.11 -3.53
C GLY A 22 14.44 3.34 -2.05
N GLY A 23 15.22 2.68 -1.17
CA GLY A 23 14.99 2.69 0.28
C GLY A 23 13.83 1.76 0.71
N PRO A 24 13.58 1.60 2.02
CA PRO A 24 12.53 0.72 2.52
C PRO A 24 11.13 1.25 2.15
N TRP A 25 10.20 0.34 1.86
CA TRP A 25 8.79 0.70 1.75
C TRP A 25 8.20 0.98 3.13
N ASN A 26 7.47 2.08 3.29
CA ASN A 26 6.73 2.37 4.52
C ASN A 26 5.30 1.82 4.41
N SER A 27 5.01 0.76 5.15
CA SER A 27 3.72 0.07 5.12
C SER A 27 2.62 0.74 5.95
N SER A 28 2.90 1.76 6.76
CA SER A 28 1.90 2.34 7.69
C SER A 28 0.63 2.84 6.98
N ASN A 29 0.76 3.36 5.77
CA ASN A 29 -0.40 3.79 4.98
C ASN A 29 -1.26 2.59 4.50
N ALA A 30 -0.61 1.51 4.05
CA ALA A 30 -1.31 0.29 3.66
C ALA A 30 -2.00 -0.39 4.86
N GLU A 31 -1.33 -0.42 6.00
CA GLU A 31 -1.91 -0.93 7.25
C GLU A 31 -3.16 -0.15 7.64
N ALA A 32 -3.11 1.19 7.59
CA ALA A 32 -4.26 2.04 7.89
C ALA A 32 -5.45 1.75 6.96
N LEU A 33 -5.20 1.56 5.66
CA LEU A 33 -6.22 1.20 4.69
C LEU A 33 -6.83 -0.18 4.99
N ILE A 34 -6.00 -1.19 5.28
CA ILE A 34 -6.47 -2.54 5.62
C ILE A 34 -7.35 -2.49 6.87
N ARG A 35 -6.89 -1.83 7.95
CA ARG A 35 -7.65 -1.66 9.19
C ARG A 35 -8.99 -0.99 8.93
N TYR A 36 -9.01 0.10 8.17
CA TYR A 36 -10.24 0.79 7.80
C TYR A 36 -11.24 -0.13 7.11
N THR A 37 -10.79 -0.98 6.17
CA THR A 37 -11.68 -1.92 5.48
C THR A 37 -12.26 -3.00 6.39
N ILE A 38 -11.49 -3.46 7.39
CA ILE A 38 -11.94 -4.41 8.40
C ILE A 38 -12.99 -3.75 9.30
N ASP A 39 -12.71 -2.55 9.81
CA ASP A 39 -13.58 -1.81 10.71
C ASP A 39 -14.95 -1.50 10.08
N HIS A 40 -14.97 -1.25 8.77
CA HIS A 40 -16.19 -0.97 8.00
C HIS A 40 -16.82 -2.21 7.36
N ARG A 41 -16.28 -3.40 7.64
CA ARG A 41 -16.72 -4.70 7.10
C ARG A 41 -16.80 -4.75 5.57
N TYR A 42 -15.85 -4.09 4.89
CA TYR A 42 -15.70 -4.21 3.45
C TYR A 42 -15.04 -5.54 3.09
N ARG A 43 -15.64 -6.29 2.17
CA ARG A 43 -15.08 -7.54 1.66
C ARG A 43 -14.04 -7.27 0.58
N ILE A 44 -12.78 -7.20 1.00
CA ILE A 44 -11.62 -7.15 0.09
C ILE A 44 -11.16 -8.56 -0.21
N HIS A 45 -10.92 -8.86 -1.49
CA HIS A 45 -10.56 -10.20 -1.96
C HIS A 45 -9.06 -10.38 -2.11
N GLY A 46 -8.30 -9.29 -2.19
CA GLY A 46 -6.85 -9.32 -2.31
C GLY A 46 -6.23 -7.93 -2.27
N TRP A 47 -4.91 -7.93 -2.14
CA TRP A 47 -4.07 -6.75 -2.15
C TRP A 47 -2.90 -7.02 -3.09
N GLU A 48 -2.53 -6.01 -3.88
CA GLU A 48 -1.36 -6.06 -4.77
C GLU A 48 -0.37 -4.98 -4.34
N LEU A 49 0.92 -5.28 -4.42
CA LEU A 49 2.00 -4.36 -4.10
C LEU A 49 2.97 -4.27 -5.28
#